data_AF-A0A5C3K9N1-F1
#
_entry.id   AF-A0A5C3K9N1-F1
#
_cell.length_a   1.000
_cell.length_b   1.000
_cell.length_c   1.000
_cell.angle_alpha   90.00
_cell.angle_beta   90.00
_cell.angle_gamma   90.00
#
_symmetry.space_group_name_H-M   'P 1'
#
loop_
_entity.id
_entity.type
_entity.pdbx_description
1 polymer ?
#
loop_
_entity_poly.entity_id
_entity_poly.type
_entity_poly.pdbx_seq_one_letter_code
_entity_poly.pdbx_strand_id
1 'polypeptide(L)' 'LTKAHFLERCNQIWTGLGYLRITGHSFRIGGTTELLLAGVPPDVVKAMGRWSSDSFLKYW' A
#
# COMPACT_ATOMS: atom_id res chain seq x y z
N LEU A 1 8.42 -11.84 -11.02
CA LEU A 1 7.24 -10.99 -11.24
C LEU A 1 7.68 -9.52 -11.27
N THR A 2 7.35 -8.75 -12.31
CA THR A 2 7.68 -7.32 -12.36
C THR A 2 6.56 -6.48 -11.76
N LYS A 3 6.88 -5.28 -11.25
CA LYS A 3 5.87 -4.31 -10.78
C LYS A 3 4.78 -4.05 -11.83
N ALA A 4 5.18 -3.91 -13.10
CA ALA A 4 4.26 -3.65 -14.19
C ALA A 4 3.27 -4.80 -14.38
N HIS A 5 3.77 -6.04 -14.46
CA HIS A 5 2.93 -7.22 -14.65
C HIS A 5 2.00 -7.47 -13.45
N PHE A 6 2.49 -7.27 -12.22
CA PHE A 6 1.65 -7.37 -11.02
C PHE A 6 0.49 -6.36 -11.06
N LEU A 7 0.80 -5.09 -11.31
CA LEU A 7 -0.22 -4.04 -11.36
C LEU A 7 -1.20 -4.24 -12.52
N GLU A 8 -0.72 -4.71 -13.67
CA GLU A 8 -1.58 -5.04 -14.81
C GLU A 8 -2.60 -6.12 -14.44
N ARG A 9 -2.14 -7.22 -13.84
CA ARG A 9 -3.02 -8.32 -13.41
C ARG A 9 -4.07 -7.87 -12.40
N CYS A 10 -3.69 -7.07 -11.39
CA CYS A 10 -4.64 -6.55 -10.41
C CYS A 10 -5.66 -5.61 -11.06
N ASN A 11 -5.21 -4.66 -11.89
CA ASN A 11 -6.10 -3.70 -12.54
C ASN A 11 -7.04 -4.37 -13.55
N GLN A 12 -6.62 -5.42 -14.25
CA GLN A 12 -7.51 -6.19 -15.13
C GLN A 12 -8.71 -6.77 -14.36
N ILE A 13 -8.47 -7.32 -13.17
CA ILE A 13 -9.53 -7.87 -12.31
C ILE A 13 -10.42 -6.74 -11.78
N TRP A 14 -9.81 -5.70 -11.21
CA TRP A 14 -10.53 -4.61 -10.57
C TRP A 14 -11.36 -3.77 -11.54
N THR A 15 -10.85 -3.48 -12.72
CA THR A 15 -11.62 -2.78 -13.76
C THR A 15 -12.80 -3.61 -14.23
N GLY A 16 -12.68 -4.94 -14.31
CA GLY A 16 -13.80 -5.84 -14.59
C GLY A 16 -14.91 -5.79 -13.54
N LEU A 17 -14.59 -5.38 -12.31
CA LEU A 17 -15.53 -5.19 -11.21
C LEU A 17 -15.98 -3.73 -11.04
N GLY A 18 -15.59 -2.82 -11.94
CA GLY A 18 -15.95 -1.41 -11.88
C GLY A 18 -15.11 -0.55 -10.93
N TYR A 19 -14.02 -1.09 -10.37
CA TYR A 19 -13.11 -0.31 -9.53
C TYR A 19 -12.16 0.55 -10.38
N LEU A 20 -11.77 1.69 -9.81
CA LEU A 20 -10.79 2.59 -10.41
C LEU A 20 -9.41 1.94 -10.50
N ARG A 21 -8.61 2.44 -11.45
CA ARG A 21 -7.23 2.01 -11.62
C ARG A 21 -6.40 2.33 -10.36
N ILE A 22 -5.75 1.31 -9.82
CA ILE A 22 -4.86 1.40 -8.67
C ILE A 22 -3.40 1.42 -9.13
N THR A 23 -2.59 2.25 -8.48
CA THR A 23 -1.16 2.37 -8.76
C THR A 23 -0.32 1.71 -7.67
N GLY A 24 0.95 1.46 -7.95
CA GLY A 24 1.88 0.95 -6.92
C GLY A 24 2.00 1.86 -5.69
N HIS A 25 1.73 3.17 -5.82
CA HIS A 25 1.74 4.07 -4.68
C HIS A 25 0.60 3.75 -3.69
N SER A 26 -0.58 3.39 -4.21
CA SER A 26 -1.74 2.99 -3.41
C SER A 26 -1.43 1.79 -2.50
N PHE A 27 -0.64 0.82 -2.98
CA PHE A 27 -0.20 -0.31 -2.16
C PHE A 27 0.75 0.09 -1.03
N ARG A 28 1.61 1.11 -1.23
CA ARG A 28 2.54 1.56 -0.19
C ARG A 28 1.79 2.22 0.97
N ILE A 29 0.85 3.10 0.64
CA ILE A 29 0.02 3.78 1.65
C ILE A 29 -0.92 2.77 2.30
N GLY A 30 -1.67 2.00 1.51
CA GLY A 30 -2.61 1.00 2.02
C GLY A 30 -1.93 -0.08 2.88
N GLY A 31 -0.74 -0.55 2.47
CA GLY A 31 0.03 -1.49 3.28
C GLY A 31 0.52 -0.89 4.61
N THR A 32 0.83 0.41 4.63
CA THR A 32 1.17 1.10 5.89
C THR A 32 -0.04 1.12 6.83
N THR A 33 -1.22 1.51 6.33
CA THR A 33 -2.47 1.49 7.09
C THR A 33 -2.79 0.10 7.63
N GLU A 34 -2.74 -0.93 6.79
CA GLU A 34 -3.02 -2.31 7.19
C GLU A 34 -2.09 -2.79 8.31
N LEU A 35 -0.79 -2.51 8.21
CA LEU A 35 0.18 -2.90 9.24
C LEU A 35 -0.07 -2.18 10.57
N LEU A 36 -0.41 -0.89 10.54
CA LEU A 36 -0.76 -0.14 11.75
C LEU A 36 -2.04 -0.69 12.39
N LEU A 37 -3.07 -0.98 11.60
CA LEU A 37 -4.32 -1.58 12.07
C LEU A 37 -4.12 -3.00 12.63
N ALA A 38 -3.16 -3.74 12.09
CA ALA A 38 -2.73 -5.04 12.62
C ALA A 38 -1.92 -4.94 13.94
N GLY A 39 -1.70 -3.73 14.47
CA GLY A 39 -0.98 -3.49 15.71
C GLY A 39 0.55 -3.60 15.58
N VAL A 40 1.08 -3.57 14.35
CA VAL A 40 2.53 -3.55 14.15
C VAL A 40 3.09 -2.24 14.70
N PRO A 41 4.15 -2.28 15.53
CA PRO A 41 4.73 -1.08 16.11
C PRO A 41 5.11 -0.04 15.05
N PRO A 42 4.81 1.26 15.27
CA PRO A 42 5.01 2.29 14.26
C PRO A 42 6.46 2.43 13.77
N ASP A 43 7.45 2.16 14.62
CA ASP A 43 8.88 2.17 14.27
C ASP A 43 9.21 1.07 13.26
N VAL A 44 8.61 -0.11 13.41
CA VAL A 44 8.74 -1.24 12.47
C VAL A 44 8.07 -0.89 11.14
N VAL A 45 6.87 -0.29 11.16
CA VAL A 45 6.18 0.19 9.95
C VAL A 45 6.99 1.27 9.24
N LYS A 46 7.58 2.21 9.99
CA LYS A 46 8.45 3.27 9.46
C LYS A 46 9.66 2.69 8.73
N ALA A 47 10.32 1.71 9.35
CA ALA A 47 11.46 1.01 8.77
C ALA A 47 11.07 0.23 7.49
N MET A 48 9.99 -0.54 7.54
CA MET A 48 9.49 -1.33 6.39
C MET A 48 9.06 -0.44 5.22
N GLY A 49 8.35 0.66 5.49
CA GLY A 49 7.87 1.59 4.47
C GLY A 49 8.94 2.55 3.93
N ARG A 50 10.14 2.55 4.54
CA ARG A 50 11.26 3.47 4.28
C ARG A 50 10.81 4.93 4.40
N TRP A 51 10.05 5.22 5.45
CA TRP A 51 9.50 6.53 5.72
C TRP A 51 10.57 7.43 6.36
N SER A 52 10.82 8.59 5.75
CA SER A 52 11.75 9.59 6.29
C SER A 52 11.14 10.46 7.39
N SER A 53 9.81 10.58 7.44
CA SER A 53 9.06 11.34 8.44
C SER A 53 7.94 10.51 9.05
N ASP A 54 7.37 11.01 10.15
CA ASP A 54 6.25 10.38 10.86
C ASP A 54 4.88 10.71 10.24
N SER A 55 4.86 11.22 9.01
CA SER A 55 3.62 11.52 8.28
C SER A 55 2.72 10.29 8.10
N PHE A 56 3.29 9.09 8.17
CA PHE A 56 2.55 7.84 8.08
C PHE A 56 1.64 7.58 9.30
N LEU A 57 1.91 8.22 10.43
CA LEU A 57 1.06 8.17 11.63
C LEU A 57 -0.29 8.87 11.43
N LYS A 58 -0.54 9.53 10.29
CA LYS A 58 -1.85 10.14 10.00
C LYS A 58 -2.86 9.15 9.41
N TYR A 59 -2.42 7.94 9.09
CA TYR A 59 -3.25 6.93 8.43
C TYR A 59 -3.91 5.92 9.38
N TRP A 60 -3.85 6.18 10.70
CA TRP A 60 -4.47 5.39 11.77
C TRP A 60 -5.09 6.32 12.82
#